data_AF-A0A8H4Y9G3-F1
#
_entry.id   AF-A0A8H4Y9G3-F1
#
_cell.length_a   1.000
_cell.length_b   1.000
_cell.length_c   1.000
_cell.angle_alpha   90.00
_cell.angle_beta   90.00
_cell.angle_gamma   90.00
#
_symmetry.space_group_name_H-M   'P 1'
#
loop_
_entity.id
_entity.type
_entity.pdbx_description
1 polymer ?
#
loop_
_entity_poly.entity_id
_entity_poly.type
_entity_poly.pdbx_seq_one_letter_code
_entity_poly.pdbx_strand_id
1 'polypeptide(L)'
;MGPSKALIAGISGCSSSGKTTLARLLRDIFPHTFILHEDDFYRPEAELPMKNGLLDWDCPEAIDIPAMAESLAYIRQHAAFPPTLDSKEDKNSVGKCPVSESTIAAQRAKVDAALAPSHPLRRNLRLCLLDGFLLYAPSMDAIKPHLDIKLFLRTTYEKAKGRREARDGYVTLEGFWADPPGYVDKIVWPNYVEQHGWMFEAGDVEGKFKKDVLDKEGIKVQHDVGADGDIERSFEWTVDTILEELEKQV
;
A
#
# COMPACT_ATOMS: atom_id res chain seq x y z
N MET A 1 23.27 -1.82 -21.85
CA MET A 1 22.00 -1.48 -21.18
C MET A 1 22.32 -0.41 -20.16
N GLY A 2 21.61 0.72 -20.15
CA GLY A 2 21.81 1.76 -19.14
C GLY A 2 21.46 1.24 -17.74
N PRO A 3 21.88 1.93 -16.66
CA PRO A 3 21.53 1.52 -15.30
C PRO A 3 20.01 1.50 -15.14
N SER A 4 19.48 0.39 -14.60
CA SER A 4 18.06 0.27 -14.28
C SER A 4 17.75 1.07 -13.02
N LYS A 5 16.67 1.85 -13.04
CA LYS A 5 16.16 2.57 -11.87
C LYS A 5 14.77 2.06 -11.52
N ALA A 6 14.35 2.23 -10.27
CA ALA A 6 12.98 2.02 -9.86
C ALA A 6 12.26 3.36 -9.63
N LEU A 7 11.03 3.44 -10.12
CA LEU A 7 10.01 4.38 -9.64
C LEU A 7 9.23 3.67 -8.55
N ILE A 8 9.01 4.32 -7.40
CA ILE A 8 8.35 3.73 -6.25
C ILE A 8 6.99 4.42 -6.05
N ALA A 9 5.92 3.66 -6.23
CA ALA A 9 4.56 4.08 -5.98
C ALA A 9 4.05 3.45 -4.68
N GLY A 10 3.81 4.26 -3.65
CA GLY A 10 3.14 3.82 -2.44
C GLY A 10 1.64 3.66 -2.67
N ILE A 11 1.08 2.57 -2.19
CA ILE A 11 -0.36 2.31 -2.09
C ILE A 11 -0.65 2.14 -0.61
N SER A 12 -1.18 3.19 0.02
CA SER A 12 -1.49 3.21 1.45
C SER A 12 -2.96 3.30 1.76
N GLY A 13 -3.32 3.26 3.04
CA GLY A 13 -4.69 3.21 3.53
C GLY A 13 -4.90 2.20 4.65
N CYS A 14 -6.05 2.27 5.30
CA CYS A 14 -6.40 1.40 6.42
C CYS A 14 -6.19 -0.10 6.12
N SER A 15 -5.90 -0.88 7.16
CA SER A 15 -5.98 -2.34 7.13
C SER A 15 -7.32 -2.79 6.51
N SER A 16 -7.30 -3.83 5.68
CA SER A 16 -8.47 -4.35 4.95
C SER A 16 -9.14 -3.40 3.93
N SER A 17 -8.49 -2.32 3.48
CA SER A 17 -9.05 -1.43 2.44
C SER A 17 -9.01 -2.01 1.01
N GLY A 18 -8.11 -2.97 0.74
CA GLY A 18 -7.95 -3.60 -0.58
C GLY A 18 -6.61 -3.31 -1.28
N LYS A 19 -5.64 -2.70 -0.57
CA LYS A 19 -4.32 -2.33 -1.10
C LYS A 19 -3.60 -3.47 -1.81
N THR A 20 -3.43 -4.62 -1.14
CA THR A 20 -2.74 -5.80 -1.69
C THR A 20 -3.41 -6.35 -2.95
N THR A 21 -4.74 -6.32 -3.01
CA THR A 21 -5.48 -6.70 -4.21
C THR A 21 -5.17 -5.74 -5.37
N LEU A 22 -5.20 -4.42 -5.13
CA LEU A 22 -4.82 -3.44 -6.16
C LEU A 22 -3.36 -3.58 -6.57
N ALA A 23 -2.44 -3.74 -5.63
CA ALA A 23 -1.01 -3.90 -5.92
C ALA A 23 -0.76 -5.11 -6.84
N ARG A 24 -1.40 -6.26 -6.58
CA ARG A 24 -1.30 -7.44 -7.44
C ARG A 24 -1.91 -7.23 -8.82
N LEU A 25 -3.08 -6.61 -8.91
CA LEU A 25 -3.70 -6.28 -10.21
C LEU A 25 -2.82 -5.33 -11.03
N LEU A 26 -2.28 -4.28 -10.41
CA LEU A 26 -1.38 -3.33 -11.05
C LEU A 26 -0.08 -3.99 -11.51
N ARG A 27 0.54 -4.83 -10.66
CA ARG A 27 1.73 -5.62 -11.02
C ARG A 27 1.47 -6.46 -12.27
N ASP A 28 0.29 -7.07 -12.36
CA ASP A 28 -0.03 -7.98 -13.45
C ASP A 28 -0.30 -7.25 -14.78
N ILE A 29 -0.69 -5.98 -14.77
CA ILE A 29 -0.97 -5.20 -15.99
C ILE A 29 0.15 -4.22 -16.41
N PHE A 30 0.94 -3.70 -15.47
CA PHE A 30 2.04 -2.79 -15.79
C PHE A 30 3.34 -3.57 -16.06
N PRO A 31 4.07 -3.25 -17.14
CA PRO A 31 5.32 -3.94 -17.46
C PRO A 31 6.41 -3.68 -16.42
N HIS A 32 7.28 -4.68 -16.20
CA HIS A 32 8.44 -4.60 -15.30
C HIS A 32 8.11 -4.14 -13.87
N THR A 33 6.93 -4.52 -13.37
CA THR A 33 6.42 -4.13 -12.06
C THR A 33 6.63 -5.24 -11.02
N PHE A 34 6.89 -4.86 -9.78
CA PHE A 34 6.97 -5.77 -8.63
C PHE A 34 6.44 -5.08 -7.37
N ILE A 35 6.18 -5.86 -6.31
CA ILE A 35 5.52 -5.37 -5.09
C ILE A 35 6.45 -5.57 -3.89
N LEU A 36 6.69 -4.51 -3.13
CA LEU A 36 7.27 -4.59 -1.79
C LEU A 36 6.13 -4.43 -0.78
N HIS A 37 6.05 -5.31 0.22
CA HIS A 37 5.04 -5.21 1.26
C HIS A 37 5.65 -4.61 2.54
N GLU A 38 4.95 -3.68 3.17
CA GLU A 38 5.31 -3.15 4.49
C GLU A 38 5.39 -4.27 5.53
N ASP A 39 4.48 -5.25 5.44
CA ASP A 39 4.38 -6.41 6.32
C ASP A 39 5.64 -7.32 6.28
N ASP A 40 6.49 -7.21 5.24
CA ASP A 40 7.77 -7.93 5.20
C ASP A 40 8.77 -7.42 6.25
N PHE A 41 8.51 -6.23 6.82
CA PHE A 41 9.34 -5.54 7.80
C PHE A 41 8.77 -5.61 9.23
N TYR A 42 7.80 -6.48 9.51
CA TYR A 42 7.39 -6.72 10.90
C TYR A 42 8.56 -7.20 11.76
N ARG A 43 8.64 -6.66 12.97
CA ARG A 43 9.52 -7.16 14.03
C ARG A 43 9.01 -8.50 14.57
N PRO A 44 9.88 -9.30 15.22
CA PRO A 44 9.45 -10.51 15.95
C PRO A 44 8.37 -10.21 16.99
N GLU A 45 7.46 -11.14 17.27
CA GLU A 45 6.33 -10.97 18.20
C GLU A 45 6.82 -10.61 19.61
N ALA A 46 7.97 -11.15 20.01
CA ALA A 46 8.60 -10.86 21.29
C ALA A 46 9.05 -9.40 21.47
N GLU A 47 9.21 -8.64 20.36
CA GLU A 47 9.60 -7.23 20.36
C GLU A 47 8.39 -6.28 20.23
N LEU A 48 7.20 -6.81 19.92
CA LEU A 48 6.03 -5.98 19.66
C LEU A 48 5.48 -5.34 20.94
N PRO A 49 5.01 -4.10 20.87
CA PRO A 49 4.38 -3.45 22.00
C PRO A 49 3.01 -4.07 22.32
N MET A 50 2.52 -3.79 23.53
CA MET A 50 1.19 -4.17 23.98
C MET A 50 0.33 -2.92 24.12
N LYS A 51 -0.90 -2.96 23.58
CA LYS A 51 -1.92 -1.92 23.74
C LYS A 51 -3.22 -2.59 24.18
N ASN A 52 -3.89 -2.03 25.20
CA ASN A 52 -5.14 -2.58 25.74
C ASN A 52 -5.09 -4.09 26.10
N GLY A 53 -3.91 -4.57 26.53
CA GLY A 53 -3.70 -5.99 26.88
C GLY A 53 -3.57 -6.93 25.68
N LEU A 54 -3.37 -6.41 24.46
CA LEU A 54 -3.21 -7.16 23.22
C LEU A 54 -1.88 -6.76 22.54
N LEU A 55 -1.25 -7.68 21.81
CA LEU A 55 -0.10 -7.35 20.97
C LEU A 55 -0.52 -6.37 19.89
N ASP A 56 0.23 -5.30 19.71
CA ASP A 56 -0.10 -4.24 18.76
C ASP A 56 0.73 -4.39 17.48
N TRP A 57 0.12 -5.03 16.48
CA TRP A 57 0.67 -5.18 15.14
C TRP A 57 0.47 -3.93 14.28
N ASP A 58 -0.54 -3.11 14.56
CA ASP A 58 -0.96 -2.03 13.68
C ASP A 58 -0.32 -0.68 14.09
N CYS A 59 0.92 -0.70 14.59
CA CYS A 59 1.65 0.49 15.05
C CYS A 59 3.04 0.62 14.40
N PRO A 60 3.62 1.85 14.34
CA PRO A 60 4.95 2.05 13.77
C PRO A 60 6.05 1.25 14.47
N GLU A 61 5.94 1.04 15.78
CA GLU A 61 6.90 0.28 16.58
C GLU A 61 6.95 -1.19 16.18
N ALA A 62 5.88 -1.74 15.58
CA ALA A 62 5.84 -3.09 15.05
C ALA A 62 6.67 -3.27 13.77
N ILE A 63 7.05 -2.16 13.11
CA ILE A 63 7.74 -2.16 11.82
C ILE A 63 9.23 -1.80 12.01
N ASP A 64 10.12 -2.53 11.33
CA ASP A 64 11.51 -2.15 11.17
C ASP A 64 11.66 -1.07 10.08
N ILE A 65 11.28 0.15 10.44
CA ILE A 65 11.31 1.32 9.55
C ILE A 65 12.72 1.58 8.97
N PRO A 66 13.82 1.50 9.75
CA PRO A 66 15.17 1.59 9.20
C PRO A 66 15.45 0.54 8.10
N ALA A 67 15.13 -0.74 8.34
CA ALA A 67 15.34 -1.79 7.35
C ALA A 67 14.49 -1.57 6.08
N MET A 68 13.27 -1.05 6.24
CA MET A 68 12.42 -0.69 5.10
C MET A 68 13.02 0.48 4.30
N ALA A 69 13.51 1.53 4.96
CA ALA A 69 14.16 2.66 4.30
C ALA A 69 15.41 2.23 3.52
N GLU A 70 16.25 1.38 4.11
CA GLU A 70 17.42 0.79 3.44
C GLU A 70 17.02 -0.04 2.21
N SER A 71 15.95 -0.84 2.33
CA SER A 71 15.43 -1.63 1.22
C SER A 71 14.91 -0.77 0.07
N LEU A 72 14.20 0.33 0.37
CA LEU A 72 13.74 1.29 -0.63
C LEU A 72 14.91 2.04 -1.30
N ALA A 73 15.94 2.40 -0.53
CA ALA A 73 17.16 2.99 -1.06
C ALA A 73 17.86 2.03 -2.04
N TYR A 74 17.96 0.75 -1.68
CA TYR A 74 18.51 -0.29 -2.54
C TYR A 74 17.68 -0.46 -3.82
N ILE A 75 16.35 -0.58 -3.69
CA ILE A 75 15.44 -0.72 -4.83
C ILE A 75 15.57 0.44 -5.81
N ARG A 76 15.67 1.67 -5.31
CA ARG A 76 15.84 2.86 -6.16
C ARG A 76 17.11 2.78 -7.02
N GLN A 77 18.19 2.24 -6.47
CA GLN A 77 19.50 2.16 -7.14
C GLN A 77 19.64 0.93 -8.05
N HIS A 78 19.06 -0.20 -7.65
CA HIS A 78 19.29 -1.50 -8.29
C HIS A 78 18.09 -2.01 -9.09
N ALA A 79 16.91 -1.39 -8.90
CA ALA A 79 15.65 -1.84 -9.48
C ALA A 79 15.38 -3.33 -9.18
N ALA A 80 15.73 -3.78 -7.98
CA ALA A 80 15.57 -5.14 -7.51
C ALA A 80 15.50 -5.13 -5.98
N PHE A 81 14.96 -6.20 -5.39
CA PHE A 81 15.01 -6.37 -3.95
C PHE A 81 16.44 -6.54 -3.45
N PRO A 82 16.73 -6.11 -2.20
CA PRO A 82 17.92 -6.57 -1.50
C PRO A 82 17.97 -8.10 -1.50
N PRO A 83 19.13 -8.73 -1.75
CA PRO A 83 19.25 -10.19 -1.77
C PRO A 83 18.86 -10.90 -0.46
N THR A 84 18.79 -10.16 0.64
CA THR A 84 18.44 -10.64 1.98
C THR A 84 16.95 -10.57 2.29
N LEU A 85 16.14 -9.93 1.43
CA LEU A 85 14.70 -9.78 1.65
C LEU A 85 13.95 -11.02 1.13
N ASP A 86 13.30 -11.74 2.04
CA ASP A 86 12.34 -12.81 1.71
C ASP A 86 10.91 -12.31 1.99
N SER A 87 10.11 -12.14 0.93
CA SER A 87 8.72 -11.70 1.03
C SER A 87 7.85 -12.80 1.63
N LYS A 88 7.16 -12.47 2.72
CA LYS A 88 6.26 -13.39 3.43
C LYS A 88 4.81 -13.12 3.09
N GLU A 89 4.47 -11.88 2.77
CA GLU A 89 3.10 -11.50 2.39
C GLU A 89 2.63 -12.22 1.12
N ASP A 90 3.55 -12.61 0.23
CA ASP A 90 3.21 -13.45 -0.92
C ASP A 90 2.69 -14.85 -0.55
N LYS A 91 2.89 -15.30 0.70
CA LYS A 91 2.40 -16.57 1.24
C LYS A 91 0.98 -16.46 1.80
N ASN A 92 0.48 -15.25 2.06
CA ASN A 92 -0.88 -15.04 2.58
C ASN A 92 -1.93 -15.20 1.47
N SER A 93 -3.06 -15.83 1.81
CA SER A 93 -4.16 -16.03 0.89
C SER A 93 -4.83 -14.70 0.56
N VAL A 94 -4.74 -14.27 -0.69
CA VAL A 94 -5.61 -13.22 -1.21
C VAL A 94 -6.91 -13.89 -1.62
N GLY A 95 -8.03 -13.47 -1.02
CA GLY A 95 -9.36 -13.97 -1.37
C GLY A 95 -9.68 -13.77 -2.87
N LYS A 96 -10.86 -14.25 -3.30
CA LYS A 96 -11.29 -14.13 -4.70
C LYS A 96 -11.17 -12.66 -5.18
N CYS A 97 -10.51 -12.46 -6.32
CA CYS A 97 -10.41 -11.14 -6.92
C CYS A 97 -11.82 -10.58 -7.19
N PRO A 98 -12.18 -9.42 -6.61
CA PRO A 98 -13.50 -8.84 -6.77
C PRO A 98 -13.66 -8.04 -8.07
N VAL A 99 -12.58 -7.84 -8.83
CA VAL A 99 -12.57 -7.12 -10.11
C VAL A 99 -12.88 -8.10 -11.25
N SER A 100 -13.77 -7.72 -12.17
CA SER A 100 -14.15 -8.55 -13.31
C SER A 100 -13.00 -8.70 -14.32
N GLU A 101 -12.96 -9.85 -15.00
CA GLU A 101 -11.95 -10.11 -16.05
C GLU A 101 -12.02 -9.08 -17.19
N SER A 102 -13.21 -8.59 -17.51
CA SER A 102 -13.40 -7.54 -18.51
C SER A 102 -12.76 -6.22 -18.09
N THR A 103 -12.91 -5.81 -16.83
CA THR A 103 -12.25 -4.59 -16.30
C THR A 103 -10.73 -4.77 -16.31
N ILE A 104 -10.22 -5.93 -15.91
CA ILE A 104 -8.78 -6.24 -15.95
C ILE A 104 -8.24 -6.17 -17.38
N ALA A 105 -8.94 -6.78 -18.35
CA ALA A 105 -8.53 -6.75 -19.75
C ALA A 105 -8.57 -5.33 -20.34
N ALA A 106 -9.59 -4.54 -20.00
CA ALA A 106 -9.71 -3.15 -20.44
C ALA A 106 -8.56 -2.28 -19.89
N GLN A 107 -8.25 -2.40 -18.59
CA GLN A 107 -7.15 -1.65 -17.99
C GLN A 107 -5.78 -2.09 -18.53
N ARG A 108 -5.57 -3.38 -18.79
CA ARG A 108 -4.36 -3.88 -19.48
C ARG A 108 -4.21 -3.25 -20.86
N ALA A 109 -5.27 -3.26 -21.67
CA ALA A 109 -5.25 -2.65 -22.99
C ALA A 109 -4.97 -1.14 -22.93
N LYS A 110 -5.51 -0.45 -21.92
CA LYS A 110 -5.25 0.98 -21.67
C LYS A 110 -3.77 1.23 -21.37
N VAL A 111 -3.18 0.47 -20.44
CA VAL A 111 -1.75 0.55 -20.13
C VAL A 111 -0.90 0.27 -21.37
N ASP A 112 -1.26 -0.74 -22.15
CA ASP A 112 -0.50 -1.11 -23.34
C ASP A 112 -0.54 -0.05 -24.44
N ALA A 113 -1.67 0.65 -24.59
CA ALA A 113 -1.85 1.75 -25.52
C ALA A 113 -1.13 3.03 -25.07
N ALA A 114 -1.12 3.32 -23.76
CA ALA A 114 -0.46 4.50 -23.20
C ALA A 114 1.07 4.37 -23.22
N LEU A 115 1.61 3.17 -23.00
CA LEU A 115 3.04 2.94 -22.94
C LEU A 115 3.59 2.50 -24.30
N ALA A 116 4.17 3.43 -25.07
CA ALA A 116 4.83 3.09 -26.33
C ALA A 116 5.96 2.04 -26.15
N PRO A 117 6.33 1.25 -27.17
CA PRO A 117 7.43 0.27 -27.07
C PRO A 117 8.78 0.87 -26.63
N SER A 118 8.99 2.16 -26.89
CA SER A 118 10.19 2.90 -26.49
C SER A 118 10.14 3.41 -25.04
N HIS A 119 8.98 3.35 -24.37
CA HIS A 119 8.76 3.91 -23.04
C HIS A 119 9.75 3.31 -22.02
N PRO A 120 10.34 4.12 -21.11
CA PRO A 120 11.34 3.64 -20.15
C PRO A 120 10.90 2.41 -19.35
N LEU A 121 9.61 2.35 -18.95
CA LEU A 121 9.04 1.22 -18.19
C LEU A 121 9.08 -0.11 -18.97
N ARG A 122 9.15 -0.09 -20.31
CA ARG A 122 9.34 -1.29 -21.14
C ARG A 122 10.81 -1.59 -21.46
N ARG A 123 11.76 -0.80 -20.95
CA ARG A 123 13.20 -0.93 -21.26
C ARG A 123 14.07 -1.05 -20.03
N ASN A 124 14.19 0.02 -19.24
CA ASN A 124 15.18 0.16 -18.17
C ASN A 124 14.65 0.86 -16.91
N LEU A 125 13.38 1.21 -16.86
CA LEU A 125 12.69 1.62 -15.65
C LEU A 125 11.88 0.44 -15.13
N ARG A 126 11.83 0.28 -13.81
CA ARG A 126 10.94 -0.66 -13.13
C ARG A 126 9.99 0.10 -12.22
N LEU A 127 8.78 -0.43 -12.06
CA LEU A 127 7.81 0.11 -11.11
C LEU A 127 7.81 -0.78 -9.86
N CYS A 128 8.10 -0.20 -8.71
CA CYS A 128 7.94 -0.83 -7.42
C CYS A 128 6.66 -0.30 -6.77
N LEU A 129 5.71 -1.20 -6.51
CA LEU A 129 4.51 -0.89 -5.74
C LEU A 129 4.82 -1.18 -4.27
N LEU A 130 4.85 -0.15 -3.43
CA LEU A 130 4.97 -0.31 -1.99
C LEU A 130 3.56 -0.40 -1.38
N ASP A 131 3.17 -1.59 -0.96
CA ASP A 131 1.86 -1.87 -0.34
C ASP A 131 1.99 -1.84 1.19
N GLY A 132 1.29 -0.93 1.85
CA GLY A 132 1.43 -0.78 3.31
C GLY A 132 0.37 0.11 3.95
N PHE A 133 0.05 -0.13 5.22
CA PHE A 133 -1.00 0.57 5.92
C PHE A 133 -0.55 1.86 6.65
N LEU A 134 0.75 2.08 6.88
CA LEU A 134 1.26 3.27 7.60
C LEU A 134 2.05 4.25 6.73
N LEU A 135 2.28 3.94 5.44
CA LEU A 135 3.32 4.56 4.60
C LEU A 135 3.43 6.09 4.65
N TYR A 136 2.35 6.82 4.91
CA TYR A 136 2.33 8.29 4.92
C TYR A 136 2.28 8.90 6.31
N ALA A 137 2.16 8.10 7.36
CA ALA A 137 2.15 8.58 8.73
C ALA A 137 3.42 9.39 9.04
N PRO A 138 3.37 10.41 9.92
CA PRO A 138 4.54 11.19 10.29
C PRO A 138 5.68 10.33 10.89
N SER A 139 5.32 9.22 11.54
CA SER A 139 6.24 8.20 12.06
C SER A 139 7.07 7.52 10.97
N MET A 140 6.61 7.54 9.72
CA MET A 140 7.26 6.92 8.56
C MET A 140 8.14 7.91 7.77
N ASP A 141 8.59 9.00 8.40
CA ASP A 141 9.35 10.07 7.72
C ASP A 141 10.58 9.54 6.96
N ALA A 142 11.25 8.52 7.51
CA ALA A 142 12.44 7.90 6.91
C ALA A 142 12.21 7.32 5.51
N ILE A 143 10.98 6.86 5.18
CA ILE A 143 10.69 6.31 3.85
C ILE A 143 10.19 7.35 2.86
N LYS A 144 9.69 8.51 3.33
CA LYS A 144 9.06 9.52 2.47
C LYS A 144 9.93 10.01 1.31
N PRO A 145 11.26 10.22 1.47
CA PRO A 145 12.13 10.63 0.36
C PRO A 145 12.23 9.60 -0.77
N HIS A 146 11.82 8.35 -0.51
CA HIS A 146 11.87 7.27 -1.49
C HIS A 146 10.57 7.09 -2.27
N LEU A 147 9.52 7.86 -2.01
CA LEU A 147 8.21 7.70 -2.65
C LEU A 147 8.02 8.72 -3.77
N ASP A 148 7.82 8.25 -5.00
CA ASP A 148 7.60 9.10 -6.16
C ASP A 148 6.10 9.35 -6.41
N ILE A 149 5.26 8.33 -6.17
CA ILE A 149 3.80 8.40 -6.28
C ILE A 149 3.19 7.98 -4.95
N LYS A 150 2.23 8.74 -4.43
CA LYS A 150 1.55 8.44 -3.17
C LYS A 150 0.05 8.29 -3.39
N LEU A 151 -0.46 7.06 -3.39
CA LEU A 151 -1.87 6.71 -3.55
C LEU A 151 -2.45 6.30 -2.20
N PHE A 152 -3.57 6.89 -1.78
CA PHE A 152 -4.21 6.55 -0.52
C PHE A 152 -5.64 6.02 -0.74
N LEU A 153 -5.87 4.79 -0.31
CA LEU A 153 -7.16 4.11 -0.34
C LEU A 153 -7.91 4.32 0.97
N ARG A 154 -9.20 4.56 0.82
CA ARG A 154 -10.12 4.78 1.93
C ARG A 154 -11.05 3.58 2.11
N THR A 155 -11.52 3.40 3.34
CA THR A 155 -12.59 2.47 3.75
C THR A 155 -13.24 3.02 5.01
N THR A 156 -14.49 2.69 5.26
CA THR A 156 -15.16 2.97 6.54
C THR A 156 -14.71 1.98 7.62
N TYR A 157 -14.94 2.37 8.87
CA TYR A 157 -14.74 1.52 10.04
C TYR A 157 -15.52 0.20 9.90
N GLU A 158 -16.81 0.27 9.56
CA GLU A 158 -17.68 -0.90 9.48
C GLU A 158 -17.15 -1.93 8.46
N LYS A 159 -16.74 -1.45 7.28
CA LYS A 159 -16.22 -2.32 6.21
C LYS A 159 -14.83 -2.86 6.54
N ALA A 160 -13.95 -2.03 7.12
CA ALA A 160 -12.63 -2.49 7.56
C ALA A 160 -12.75 -3.58 8.63
N LYS A 161 -13.63 -3.37 9.62
CA LYS A 161 -13.92 -4.32 10.69
C LYS A 161 -14.48 -5.63 10.14
N GLY A 162 -15.55 -5.57 9.37
CA GLY A 162 -16.17 -6.77 8.81
C GLY A 162 -15.21 -7.60 7.94
N ARG A 163 -14.34 -6.93 7.17
CA ARG A 163 -13.30 -7.61 6.38
C ARG A 163 -12.17 -8.18 7.23
N ARG A 164 -11.72 -7.47 8.27
CA ARG A 164 -10.64 -7.91 9.16
C ARG A 164 -11.07 -9.11 10.00
N GLU A 165 -12.27 -9.06 10.58
CA GLU A 165 -12.82 -10.14 11.40
C GLU A 165 -13.18 -11.39 10.58
N ALA A 166 -13.41 -11.25 9.27
CA ALA A 166 -13.66 -12.37 8.37
C ALA A 166 -12.39 -13.06 7.85
N ARG A 167 -11.18 -12.57 8.20
CA ARG A 167 -9.92 -13.23 7.82
C ARG A 167 -9.62 -14.37 8.80
N ASP A 168 -9.19 -15.50 8.25
CA ASP A 168 -8.84 -16.69 9.04
C ASP A 168 -7.60 -16.43 9.95
N GLY A 169 -6.70 -15.54 9.51
CA GLY A 169 -5.51 -15.12 10.24
C GLY A 169 -4.36 -14.73 9.30
N TYR A 170 -3.15 -14.65 9.86
CA TYR A 170 -1.94 -14.12 9.24
C TYR A 170 -0.76 -15.05 9.48
N VAL A 171 0.05 -15.28 8.45
CA VAL A 171 1.35 -15.93 8.64
C VAL A 171 2.34 -14.91 9.21
N THR A 172 2.92 -15.21 10.38
CA THR A 172 3.93 -14.36 11.04
C THR A 172 5.33 -14.99 10.94
N LEU A 173 6.34 -14.31 11.49
CA LEU A 173 7.69 -14.87 11.61
C LEU A 173 7.72 -16.14 12.47
N GLU A 174 6.84 -16.22 13.46
CA GLU A 174 6.86 -17.24 14.51
C GLU A 174 5.71 -18.24 14.40
N GLY A 175 4.79 -18.04 13.45
CA GLY A 175 3.77 -19.02 13.12
C GLY A 175 2.55 -18.40 12.46
N PHE A 176 1.41 -18.50 13.14
CA PHE A 176 0.12 -18.05 12.66
C PHE A 176 -0.59 -17.23 13.71
N TRP A 177 -1.00 -16.02 13.35
CA TRP A 177 -1.75 -15.10 14.21
C TRP A 177 -3.20 -15.01 13.77
N ALA A 178 -4.12 -15.16 14.72
CA ALA A 178 -5.54 -14.86 14.51
C ALA A 178 -5.94 -13.73 15.46
N ASP A 179 -6.60 -12.70 14.91
CA ASP A 179 -7.01 -11.54 15.69
C ASP A 179 -7.96 -11.98 16.83
N PRO A 180 -7.66 -11.62 18.10
CA PRO A 180 -8.54 -11.94 19.22
C PRO A 180 -9.84 -11.11 19.16
N PRO A 181 -10.91 -11.53 19.85
CA PRO A 181 -12.18 -10.80 19.86
C PRO A 181 -12.02 -9.31 20.25
N GLY A 182 -12.55 -8.43 19.39
CA GLY A 182 -12.48 -6.98 19.56
C GLY A 182 -11.12 -6.35 19.22
N TYR A 183 -10.22 -7.07 18.54
CA TYR A 183 -8.91 -6.54 18.12
C TYR A 183 -9.05 -5.27 17.28
N VAL A 184 -10.01 -5.22 16.36
CA VAL A 184 -10.25 -4.04 15.51
C VAL A 184 -10.58 -2.81 16.33
N ASP A 185 -11.45 -2.97 17.33
CA ASP A 185 -11.94 -1.88 18.18
C ASP A 185 -10.87 -1.35 19.12
N LYS A 186 -9.99 -2.25 19.56
CA LYS A 186 -8.98 -1.97 20.60
C LYS A 186 -7.62 -1.56 20.03
N ILE A 187 -7.30 -1.97 18.81
CA ILE A 187 -5.95 -1.86 18.22
C ILE A 187 -6.03 -1.22 16.83
N VAL A 188 -6.55 -1.97 15.84
CA VAL A 188 -6.47 -1.60 14.41
C VAL A 188 -7.03 -0.21 14.14
N TRP A 189 -8.29 0.03 14.52
CA TRP A 189 -8.95 1.29 14.20
C TRP A 189 -8.41 2.48 15.00
N PRO A 190 -8.22 2.37 16.34
CA PRO A 190 -7.56 3.43 17.09
C PRO A 190 -6.18 3.83 16.53
N ASN A 191 -5.36 2.86 16.12
CA ASN A 191 -4.06 3.16 15.51
C ASN A 191 -4.19 3.81 14.13
N TYR A 192 -5.14 3.34 13.30
CA TYR A 192 -5.42 3.99 12.03
C TYR A 192 -5.79 5.46 12.22
N VAL A 193 -6.69 5.77 13.16
CA VAL A 193 -7.08 7.15 13.52
C VAL A 193 -5.87 7.97 13.98
N GLU A 194 -5.07 7.42 14.88
CA GLU A 194 -3.87 8.08 15.43
C GLU A 194 -2.85 8.43 14.34
N GLN A 195 -2.57 7.48 13.43
CA GLN A 195 -1.52 7.63 12.42
C GLN A 195 -1.96 8.42 11.18
N HIS A 196 -3.26 8.56 10.93
CA HIS A 196 -3.80 9.19 9.71
C HIS A 196 -4.67 10.43 9.95
N GLY A 197 -5.13 10.68 11.18
CA GLY A 197 -6.02 11.82 11.48
C GLY A 197 -5.47 13.19 11.05
N TRP A 198 -4.16 13.33 10.94
CA TRP A 198 -3.52 14.55 10.41
C TRP A 198 -3.98 14.90 8.98
N MET A 199 -4.34 13.90 8.16
CA MET A 199 -4.85 14.06 6.78
C MET A 199 -6.31 14.53 6.72
N PHE A 200 -7.04 14.48 7.83
CA PHE A 200 -8.50 14.68 7.86
C PHE A 200 -8.92 15.89 8.70
N GLU A 201 -10.00 16.54 8.29
CA GLU A 201 -10.64 17.63 9.04
C GLU A 201 -11.05 17.13 10.44
N ALA A 202 -10.74 17.91 11.48
CA ALA A 202 -10.96 17.54 12.89
C ALA A 202 -10.35 16.19 13.35
N GLY A 203 -9.49 15.56 12.56
CA GLY A 203 -8.96 14.22 12.87
C GLY A 203 -9.94 13.07 12.56
N ASP A 204 -11.07 13.36 11.90
CA ASP A 204 -12.08 12.36 11.57
C ASP A 204 -11.70 11.61 10.29
N VAL A 205 -11.15 10.41 10.43
CA VAL A 205 -10.73 9.55 9.30
C VAL A 205 -11.89 9.06 8.42
N GLU A 206 -13.14 9.24 8.85
CA GLU A 206 -14.37 9.00 8.06
C GLU A 206 -14.98 10.29 7.49
N GLY A 207 -14.43 11.46 7.88
CA GLY A 207 -14.80 12.80 7.44
C GLY A 207 -14.18 13.27 6.12
N LYS A 208 -13.85 14.55 6.00
CA LYS A 208 -13.23 15.12 4.79
C LYS A 208 -11.71 15.16 4.91
N PHE A 209 -11.02 15.01 3.78
CA PHE A 209 -9.58 15.27 3.73
C PHE A 209 -9.27 16.76 3.81
N LYS A 210 -8.16 17.10 4.45
CA LYS A 210 -7.55 18.44 4.38
C LYS A 210 -6.83 18.58 3.04
N LYS A 211 -7.45 19.28 2.09
CA LYS A 211 -6.92 19.41 0.73
C LYS A 211 -5.51 20.00 0.68
N ASP A 212 -5.26 21.04 1.46
CA ASP A 212 -3.95 21.70 1.58
C ASP A 212 -2.85 20.74 2.06
N VAL A 213 -3.19 19.85 2.98
CA VAL A 213 -2.28 18.82 3.50
C VAL A 213 -1.97 17.77 2.42
N LEU A 214 -3.00 17.29 1.72
CA LEU A 214 -2.82 16.32 0.62
C LEU A 214 -1.96 16.91 -0.51
N ASP A 215 -2.28 18.13 -0.94
CA ASP A 215 -1.54 18.84 -2.01
C ASP A 215 -0.08 19.07 -1.62
N LYS A 216 0.17 19.48 -0.37
CA LYS A 216 1.53 19.68 0.17
C LYS A 216 2.34 18.39 0.21
N GLU A 217 1.74 17.29 0.65
CA GLU A 217 2.43 16.00 0.78
C GLU A 217 2.47 15.21 -0.54
N GLY A 218 1.74 15.66 -1.57
CA GLY A 218 1.60 14.98 -2.85
C GLY A 218 0.79 13.68 -2.77
N ILE A 219 -0.10 13.56 -1.77
CA ILE A 219 -0.90 12.36 -1.56
C ILE A 219 -2.17 12.45 -2.39
N LYS A 220 -2.37 11.46 -3.26
CA LYS A 220 -3.50 11.36 -4.17
C LYS A 220 -4.57 10.47 -3.57
N VAL A 221 -5.80 10.96 -3.58
CA VAL A 221 -6.99 10.28 -3.07
C VAL A 221 -8.07 10.26 -4.14
N GLN A 222 -8.98 9.29 -4.06
CA GLN A 222 -10.17 9.27 -4.89
C GLN A 222 -11.23 10.21 -4.30
N HIS A 223 -11.58 11.29 -5.01
CA HIS A 223 -12.54 12.28 -4.52
C HIS A 223 -14.01 11.93 -4.83
N ASP A 224 -14.25 11.20 -5.93
CA ASP A 224 -15.59 10.98 -6.49
C ASP A 224 -16.26 9.69 -6.01
N VAL A 225 -15.59 8.95 -5.13
CA VAL A 225 -16.11 7.71 -4.58
C VAL A 225 -16.10 7.84 -3.07
N GLY A 226 -17.23 7.59 -2.42
CA GLY A 226 -17.35 7.61 -0.97
C GLY A 226 -16.31 6.70 -0.31
N ALA A 227 -16.17 6.79 1.02
CA ALA A 227 -15.12 6.08 1.76
C ALA A 227 -15.05 4.56 1.44
N ASP A 228 -16.16 3.92 1.07
CA ASP A 228 -16.24 2.50 0.72
C ASP A 228 -16.17 2.19 -0.78
N GLY A 229 -15.36 2.94 -1.52
CA GLY A 229 -15.30 2.88 -2.97
C GLY A 229 -15.25 1.47 -3.56
N ASP A 230 -15.86 1.36 -4.73
CA ASP A 230 -15.80 0.15 -5.54
C ASP A 230 -14.34 -0.15 -5.90
N ILE A 231 -13.92 -1.38 -5.67
CA ILE A 231 -12.56 -1.83 -5.96
C ILE A 231 -12.26 -1.75 -7.46
N GLU A 232 -13.26 -1.92 -8.33
CA GLU A 232 -13.08 -1.70 -9.78
C GLU A 232 -12.77 -0.24 -10.06
N ARG A 233 -13.55 0.70 -9.52
CA ARG A 233 -13.28 2.14 -9.68
C ARG A 233 -11.95 2.55 -9.06
N SER A 234 -11.57 1.94 -7.93
CA SER A 234 -10.28 2.20 -7.28
C SER A 234 -9.13 1.71 -8.16
N PHE A 235 -9.31 0.57 -8.83
CA PHE A 235 -8.35 0.03 -9.79
C PHE A 235 -8.21 0.92 -11.02
N GLU A 236 -9.33 1.33 -11.63
CA GLU A 236 -9.32 2.27 -12.76
C GLU A 236 -8.63 3.60 -12.40
N TRP A 237 -8.99 4.18 -11.25
CA TRP A 237 -8.37 5.42 -10.76
C TRP A 237 -6.87 5.26 -10.52
N THR A 238 -6.42 4.15 -9.92
CA THR A 238 -4.99 3.93 -9.67
C THR A 238 -4.21 3.72 -10.97
N VAL A 239 -4.78 3.04 -11.96
CA VAL A 239 -4.18 2.91 -13.30
C VAL A 239 -3.98 4.29 -13.93
N ASP A 240 -5.03 5.11 -13.94
CA ASP A 240 -5.01 6.44 -14.56
C ASP A 240 -3.98 7.34 -13.88
N THR A 241 -4.01 7.33 -12.55
CA THR A 241 -3.08 8.12 -11.75
C THR A 241 -1.62 7.71 -11.99
N ILE A 242 -1.32 6.42 -12.08
CA ILE A 242 0.05 5.96 -12.35
C ILE A 242 0.48 6.33 -13.76
N LEU A 243 -0.39 6.20 -14.76
CA LEU A 243 -0.08 6.61 -16.14
C LEU A 243 0.22 8.11 -16.22
N GLU A 244 -0.60 8.96 -15.60
CA GLU A 244 -0.37 10.41 -15.54
C GLU A 244 0.97 10.78 -14.88
N GLU A 245 1.36 10.06 -13.83
CA GLU A 245 2.65 10.30 -13.16
C GLU A 245 3.83 9.75 -13.96
N LEU A 246 3.66 8.65 -14.69
CA LEU A 246 4.69 8.12 -15.59
C LEU A 246 4.97 9.10 -16.75
N GLU A 247 3.95 9.75 -17.30
CA GLU A 247 4.11 10.76 -18.35
C GLU A 247 4.98 11.95 -17.91
N LYS A 248 4.96 12.30 -16.62
CA LYS A 248 5.78 13.40 -16.05
C LYS A 248 7.25 13.00 -15.85
N GLN A 249 7.56 11.71 -15.88
CA GLN A 249 8.89 11.16 -15.63
C GLN A 249 9.67 10.87 -16.94
N VAL A 250 9.04 11.04 -18.10
CA VAL A 250 9.60 10.83 -19.44
C VAL A 250 10.13 12.13 -20.04
#